data_AF-A0A0L7KAL1-F1
#
_entry.id   AF-A0A0L7KAL1-F1
#
_cell.length_a   1.000
_cell.length_b   1.000
_cell.length_c   1.000
_cell.angle_alpha   90.00
_cell.angle_beta   90.00
_cell.angle_gamma   90.00
#
_symmetry.space_group_name_H-M   'P 1'
#
loop_
_entity.id
_entity.type
_entity.pdbx_description
1 polymer ?
#
loop_
_entity_poly.entity_id
_entity_poly.type
_entity_poly.pdbx_seq_one_letter_code
_entity_poly.pdbx_strand_id
1 'polypeptide(L)' 'MYICIFFYFLRIYKFIIYIRCLLEWLPQINPHLNPFVFIFTFTNNYVQFFHKIIPNVFGIDLSGIFSWLFLEMIENYLST' A
#
# COMPACT_ATOMS: atom_id res chain seq x y z
N MET A 1 10.27 -21.58 -10.54
CA MET A 1 10.97 -21.10 -9.32
C MET A 1 10.90 -19.58 -9.16
N TYR A 2 11.39 -18.78 -10.12
CA TYR A 2 11.35 -17.31 -10.02
C TYR A 2 9.95 -16.69 -9.91
N ILE A 3 8.98 -17.22 -10.68
CA ILE A 3 7.57 -16.78 -10.64
C ILE A 3 6.96 -16.97 -9.25
N CYS A 4 7.22 -18.10 -8.60
CA CYS A 4 6.74 -18.38 -7.25
C CYS A 4 7.31 -17.37 -6.23
N ILE A 5 8.61 -17.07 -6.31
CA ILE A 5 9.28 -16.11 -5.43
C ILE A 5 8.66 -14.72 -5.59
N PHE A 6 8.45 -14.29 -6.83
CA PHE A 6 7.79 -13.01 -7.13
C PHE A 6 6.36 -12.95 -6.57
N PHE A 7 5.60 -14.03 -6.72
CA PHE A 7 4.25 -14.13 -6.18
C PHE A 7 4.22 -13.97 -4.65
N TYR A 8 5.12 -14.64 -3.93
CA TYR A 8 5.22 -14.48 -2.47
C TYR A 8 5.64 -13.06 -2.07
N PHE A 9 6.59 -12.45 -2.79
CA PHE A 9 6.99 -11.07 -2.55
C PHE A 9 5.80 -10.11 -2.71
N LEU A 10 5.00 -10.27 -3.76
CA LEU A 10 3.83 -9.44 -4.02
C LEU A 10 2.80 -9.55 -2.90
N ARG A 11 2.55 -10.75 -2.37
CA ARG A 11 1.64 -10.97 -1.23
C ARG A 11 2.10 -10.26 0.04
N ILE A 12 3.40 -10.34 0.35
CA ILE A 12 3.99 -9.64 1.49
C ILE A 12 3.88 -8.12 1.29
N TYR A 13 4.20 -7.63 0.09
CA TYR A 13 4.12 -6.21 -0.22
C TYR A 13 2.69 -5.68 -0.11
N LYS A 14 1.71 -6.41 -0.67
CA LYS A 14 0.28 -6.12 -0.55
C LYS A 14 -0.18 -6.05 0.91
N PHE A 15 0.30 -6.97 1.75
CA PHE A 15 0.00 -6.96 3.18
C PHE A 15 0.56 -5.72 3.89
N ILE A 16 1.77 -5.26 3.55
CA ILE A 16 2.33 -4.02 4.10
C ILE A 16 1.51 -2.80 3.69
N ILE A 17 1.06 -2.73 2.42
CA ILE A 17 0.18 -1.66 1.94
C ILE A 17 -1.17 -1.66 2.66
N TYR A 18 -1.72 -2.85 2.92
CA TYR A 18 -2.95 -2.97 3.72
C TYR A 18 -2.76 -2.39 5.12
N ILE A 19 -1.66 -2.73 5.80
CA ILE A 19 -1.33 -2.15 7.12
C ILE A 19 -1.21 -0.64 7.02
N ARG A 20 -0.48 -0.11 6.02
CA ARG A 20 -0.36 1.33 5.80
C ARG A 20 -1.73 2.00 5.67
N CYS A 21 -2.63 1.45 4.86
CA CYS A 21 -3.97 2.00 4.65
C CYS A 21 -4.75 2.07 5.97
N LEU A 22 -4.63 1.05 6.83
CA LEU A 22 -5.23 1.07 8.17
C LEU A 22 -4.62 2.17 9.06
N LEU A 23 -3.30 2.38 8.99
CA LEU A 23 -2.60 3.39 9.78
C LEU A 23 -2.94 4.82 9.32
N GLU A 24 -3.06 5.05 8.01
CA GLU A 24 -3.39 6.37 7.41
C GLU A 24 -4.76 6.89 7.86
N TRP A 25 -5.69 5.98 8.13
CA TRP A 25 -7.03 6.35 8.57
C TRP A 25 -7.13 6.62 10.06
N LEU A 26 -6.08 6.33 10.84
CA LEU A 26 -6.06 6.59 12.27
C LEU A 26 -5.54 8.02 12.52
N PRO A 27 -6.40 8.96 12.97
CA PRO A 27 -6.05 10.38 13.07
C PRO A 27 -4.97 10.69 14.12
N GLN A 28 -4.71 9.77 15.04
CA GLN A 28 -3.71 9.92 16.09
C GLN A 28 -2.32 9.40 15.68
N ILE A 29 -2.20 8.73 14.53
CA ILE A 29 -0.93 8.14 14.10
C ILE A 29 -0.10 9.18 13.38
N ASN A 30 1.11 9.40 13.88
CA ASN A 30 2.11 10.21 13.21
C ASN A 30 2.99 9.31 12.31
N PRO A 31 2.90 9.43 10.97
CA PRO A 31 3.65 8.59 10.03
C PRO A 31 5.17 8.84 10.09
N HIS A 32 5.63 9.90 10.73
CA HIS A 32 7.04 10.24 10.86
C HIS A 32 7.70 9.67 12.13
N LEU A 33 6.92 9.05 13.02
CA LEU A 33 7.44 8.46 14.25
C LEU A 33 7.71 6.97 14.09
N ASN A 34 8.72 6.48 14.79
CA ASN A 34 8.96 5.04 14.92
C ASN A 34 7.82 4.41 15.73
N PRO A 35 7.32 3.22 15.35
CA PRO A 35 7.82 2.32 14.30
C PRO A 35 7.19 2.56 12.91
N PHE A 36 6.19 3.44 12.79
CA PHE A 36 5.38 3.59 11.58
C PHE A 36 6.19 4.14 10.41
N VAL A 37 7.17 5.01 10.67
CA VAL A 37 8.01 5.62 9.64
C VAL A 37 8.62 4.61 8.66
N PHE A 38 8.93 3.39 9.12
CA PHE A 38 9.49 2.35 8.26
C PHE A 38 8.48 1.89 7.20
N ILE A 39 7.22 1.67 7.59
CA ILE A 39 6.14 1.26 6.70
C ILE A 39 5.89 2.36 5.67
N PHE A 40 5.75 3.60 6.15
CA PHE A 40 5.47 4.75 5.29
C PHE A 40 6.60 5.02 4.31
N THR A 41 7.86 4.99 4.75
CA THR A 41 9.02 5.23 3.89
C THR A 41 9.17 4.13 2.85
N PHE A 42 9.02 2.86 3.24
CA PHE A 42 9.17 1.71 2.33
C PHE A 42 8.10 1.69 1.23
N THR A 43 6.87 2.07 1.57
CA THR A 43 5.73 2.05 0.63
C THR A 43 5.53 3.37 -0.11
N ASN A 44 6.23 4.44 0.29
CA ASN A 44 5.95 5.80 -0.20
C ASN A 44 6.07 5.90 -1.72
N ASN A 45 7.15 5.34 -2.30
CA ASN A 45 7.40 5.46 -3.73
C ASN A 45 6.25 4.88 -4.58
N TYR A 46 5.61 3.82 -4.08
CA TYR A 46 4.47 3.18 -4.74
C TYR A 46 3.18 3.96 -4.52
N VAL A 47 2.83 4.26 -3.26
CA VAL A 47 1.56 4.96 -2.93
C VAL A 47 1.55 6.40 -3.47
N GLN A 48 2.71 7.06 -3.54
CA GLN A 48 2.85 8.40 -4.12
C GLN A 48 2.45 8.47 -5.61
N PHE A 49 2.57 7.37 -6.36
CA PHE A 49 2.06 7.31 -7.72
C PHE A 49 0.52 7.46 -7.73
N PHE A 50 -0.16 6.77 -6.83
CA PHE A 50 -1.62 6.83 -6.69
C PHE A 50 -2.09 8.18 -6.15
N HIS A 51 -1.36 8.79 -5.22
CA HIS A 51 -1.66 10.15 -4.72
C HIS A 51 -1.68 11.21 -5.83
N LYS A 52 -0.84 11.08 -6.86
CA LYS A 52 -0.81 12.05 -7.97
C LYS A 52 -2.04 11.93 -8.87
N ILE A 53 -2.66 10.76 -8.90
CA ILE A 53 -3.78 10.43 -9.79
C ILE A 53 -5.12 10.58 -9.06
N ILE A 54 -5.15 10.20 -7.79
CA ILE A 54 -6.37 10.11 -6.99
C ILE A 54 -6.43 11.32 -6.05
N PRO A 55 -7.45 12.18 -6.20
CA PRO A 55 -7.64 13.29 -5.28
C PRO A 55 -8.05 12.80 -3.89
N ASN A 56 -7.70 13.55 -2.85
CA ASN A 56 -8.21 13.31 -1.51
C ASN A 56 -9.72 13.60 -1.49
N VAL A 57 -10.51 12.66 -0.97
CA VAL A 57 -11.97 12.76 -0.91
C VAL A 57 -12.39 12.86 0.55
N PHE A 58 -13.17 13.89 0.90
CA PHE A 58 -13.58 14.17 2.28
C PHE A 58 -12.43 14.28 3.30
N GLY A 59 -11.24 14.72 2.87
CA GLY A 59 -10.06 14.82 3.74
C GLY A 59 -9.43 13.47 4.09
N ILE A 60 -9.95 12.37 3.56
CA ILE A 60 -9.37 11.04 3.65
C ILE A 60 -8.54 10.79 2.39
N ASP A 61 -7.37 10.23 2.58
CA ASP A 61 -6.57 9.75 1.48
C ASP A 61 -7.05 8.36 1.03
N LEU A 62 -7.50 8.28 -0.22
CA LEU A 62 -7.93 7.04 -0.85
C LEU A 62 -6.79 6.33 -1.59
N SER A 63 -5.63 6.99 -1.73
CA SER A 63 -4.51 6.46 -2.50
C SER A 63 -4.07 5.08 -2.00
N GLY A 64 -4.07 4.86 -0.68
CA GLY A 64 -3.76 3.56 -0.06
C GLY A 64 -4.70 2.44 -0.47
N ILE A 65 -6.02 2.70 -0.56
CA ILE A 65 -7.01 1.70 -0.99
C ILE A 65 -6.76 1.31 -2.45
N PHE A 66 -6.63 2.29 -3.33
CA PHE A 66 -6.42 2.02 -4.76
C PHE A 66 -5.07 1.35 -5.03
N SER A 67 -4.04 1.73 -4.27
CA SER A 67 -2.73 1.07 -4.27
C SER A 67 -2.86 -0.41 -3.92
N TRP A 68 -3.67 -0.74 -2.91
CA TRP A 68 -3.96 -2.12 -2.50
C TRP A 68 -4.77 -2.88 -3.55
N LEU A 69 -5.87 -2.29 -4.05
CA LEU A 69 -6.73 -2.87 -5.09
C LEU A 69 -5.93 -3.20 -6.36
N PHE A 70 -4.99 -2.34 -6.75
CA PHE A 70 -4.14 -2.58 -7.90
C PHE A 70 -3.23 -3.80 -7.71
N LEU A 71 -2.63 -3.96 -6.52
CA LEU A 71 -1.85 -5.16 -6.19
C LEU A 71 -2.73 -6.41 -6.16
N GLU A 72 -3.94 -6.31 -5.62
CA GLU A 72 -4.92 -7.40 -5.62
C GLU A 72 -5.25 -7.86 -7.05
N MET A 73 -5.45 -6.93 -7.99
CA MET A 73 -5.67 -7.27 -9.39
C MET A 73 -4.47 -7.98 -10.02
N ILE A 74 -3.25 -7.51 -9.73
CA ILE A 74 -2.02 -8.15 -10.23
C ILE A 74 -1.86 -9.56 -9.65
N GLU A 75 -2.11 -9.75 -8.36
CA GLU A 75 -2.03 -11.06 -7.71
C GLU A 75 -3.01 -12.05 -8.34
N ASN A 76 -4.26 -11.62 -8.55
CA ASN A 76 -5.30 -12.46 -9.14
C ASN A 76 -5.00 -12.83 -10.60
N TYR A 77 -4.36 -11.93 -11.35
CA TYR A 77 -3.91 -12.23 -12.72
C TYR A 77 -2.72 -13.21 -12.76
N LEU A 78 -1.86 -13.20 -11.74
CA LEU A 78 -0.73 -14.13 -11.63
C LEU A 78 -1.12 -15.50 -11.05
N SER A 79 -2.25 -15.58 -10.35
CA SER A 79 -2.73 -16.83 -9.73
C SER A 79 -3.53 -17.71 -10.68
N THR A 80 -4.07 -17.14 -11.76
CA THR A 80 -4.68 -17.86 -12.91
C THR A 80 -3.62 -18.45 -13.82
#